data_AF-E6QPK6-F1
#
_entry.id   AF-E6QPK6-F1
#
_cell.length_a   1.000
_cell.length_b   1.000
_cell.length_c   1.000
_cell.angle_alpha   90.00
_cell.angle_beta   90.00
_cell.angle_gamma   90.00
#
_symmetry.space_group_name_H-M   'P 1'
#
loop_
_entity.id
_entity.type
_entity.pdbx_description
1 polymer ?
#
loop_
_entity_poly.entity_id
_entity_poly.type
_entity_poly.pdbx_seq_one_letter_code
_entity_poly.pdbx_strand_id
1 'polypeptide(L)'
;MIRQHNIQQQVALLTLIPLLILTVFLEFFLLHGRFSDLDSGLIERGKLIARQMASSSEYGVFSNNQNFLSTLANGVLREHDVRGLVILNAASDILLSAGEISTTMQELSSNARATQIGLSGSHAQLRRAGQVMSQDGQGMGLQIPVKVDSRSVWIYQPIVPAQVSVDDLDFRPPAQQIGAVIIEMSKANTEKYKREMLLVTLVGTALFLLTSLYLVYLASRSITIPTRQLSVAVQQIAQGDLSTRITFTTKVAELATLAQGLNEMTFQLQQDREILQQRIEQATQALREKKEEAERSSHDKSRFLAVASHDLRQPLHALGLYVAELRRQLSLTPQQHLVEQVEQSVDALATLLNALLDISKLDAGAVIPQKQSCNIAAMVTRVASDYQMLATIKTFIWWCALAKGM
;
A
#
# COMPACT_ATOMS: atom_id res chain seq x y z
N MET A 1 -8.55 6.79 14.60
CA MET A 1 -9.40 6.19 13.54
C MET A 1 -9.21 6.78 12.14
N ILE A 2 -8.58 7.97 11.97
CA ILE A 2 -8.54 8.71 10.68
C ILE A 2 -7.49 8.18 9.68
N ARG A 3 -6.46 7.44 10.11
CA ARG A 3 -5.33 7.03 9.24
C ARG A 3 -5.59 5.78 8.37
N GLN A 4 -6.65 5.02 8.65
CA GLN A 4 -6.85 3.67 8.09
C GLN A 4 -7.69 3.62 6.80
N HIS A 5 -8.56 4.61 6.58
CA HIS A 5 -9.22 4.79 5.28
C HIS A 5 -8.21 5.10 4.16
N ASN A 6 -7.06 5.65 4.52
CA ASN A 6 -6.07 6.12 3.56
C ASN A 6 -5.40 4.98 2.79
N ILE A 7 -5.11 3.82 3.41
CA ILE A 7 -4.45 2.70 2.69
C ILE A 7 -5.41 2.02 1.70
N GLN A 8 -6.66 1.80 2.10
CA GLN A 8 -7.68 1.22 1.21
C GLN A 8 -7.97 2.16 0.03
N GLN A 9 -8.12 3.46 0.33
CA GLN A 9 -8.29 4.48 -0.70
C GLN A 9 -7.05 4.60 -1.58
N GLN A 10 -5.83 4.51 -1.04
CA GLN A 10 -4.58 4.57 -1.82
C GLN A 10 -4.43 3.38 -2.78
N VAL A 11 -4.70 2.15 -2.33
CA VAL A 11 -4.63 0.96 -3.20
C VAL A 11 -5.71 1.01 -4.28
N ALA A 12 -6.92 1.46 -3.93
CA ALA A 12 -7.96 1.71 -4.91
C ALA A 12 -7.52 2.81 -5.90
N LEU A 13 -7.01 3.96 -5.42
CA LEU A 13 -6.55 5.06 -6.28
C LEU A 13 -5.43 4.61 -7.24
N LEU A 14 -4.45 3.85 -6.72
CA LEU A 14 -3.29 3.37 -7.47
C LEU A 14 -3.68 2.45 -8.63
N THR A 15 -4.78 1.71 -8.49
CA THR A 15 -5.27 0.77 -9.52
C THR A 15 -6.31 1.40 -10.44
N LEU A 16 -7.19 2.25 -9.91
CA LEU A 16 -8.33 2.80 -10.65
C LEU A 16 -7.95 4.01 -11.52
N ILE A 17 -6.98 4.84 -11.09
CA ILE A 17 -6.51 5.98 -11.89
C ILE A 17 -5.92 5.53 -13.24
N PRO A 18 -4.92 4.64 -13.31
CA PRO A 18 -4.33 4.25 -14.60
C PRO A 18 -5.34 3.54 -15.49
N LEU A 19 -6.26 2.75 -14.90
CA LEU A 19 -7.35 2.13 -15.63
C LEU A 19 -8.28 3.19 -16.24
N LEU A 20 -8.68 4.20 -15.45
CA LEU A 20 -9.54 5.28 -15.92
C LEU A 20 -8.86 6.07 -17.05
N ILE A 21 -7.59 6.42 -16.89
CA ILE A 21 -6.80 7.11 -17.92
C ILE A 21 -6.77 6.29 -19.22
N LEU A 22 -6.48 4.99 -19.12
CA LEU A 22 -6.44 4.10 -20.28
C LEU A 22 -7.81 4.00 -20.96
N THR A 23 -8.89 3.86 -20.18
CA THR A 23 -10.25 3.78 -20.73
C THR A 23 -10.67 5.06 -21.45
N VAL A 24 -10.44 6.22 -20.85
CA VAL A 24 -10.78 7.52 -21.45
C VAL A 24 -9.96 7.77 -22.71
N PHE A 25 -8.66 7.44 -22.68
CA PHE A 25 -7.80 7.57 -23.84
C PHE A 25 -8.23 6.66 -25.00
N LEU A 26 -8.53 5.39 -24.70
CA LEU A 26 -8.97 4.42 -25.71
C LEU A 26 -10.34 4.81 -26.30
N GLU A 27 -11.28 5.23 -25.45
CA GLU A 27 -12.61 5.69 -25.88
C GLU A 27 -12.49 6.92 -26.79
N PHE A 28 -11.68 7.90 -26.41
CA PHE A 28 -11.43 9.09 -27.23
C PHE A 28 -10.84 8.72 -28.59
N PHE A 29 -9.82 7.86 -28.61
CA PHE A 29 -9.16 7.44 -29.85
C PHE A 29 -10.12 6.70 -30.80
N LEU A 30 -10.90 5.75 -30.28
CA LEU A 30 -11.84 4.97 -31.08
C LEU A 30 -13.00 5.83 -31.60
N LEU A 31 -13.59 6.70 -30.77
CA LEU A 31 -14.67 7.60 -31.18
C LEU A 31 -14.21 8.57 -32.26
N HIS A 32 -13.01 9.15 -32.10
CA HIS A 32 -12.47 10.10 -33.06
C HIS A 32 -12.27 9.46 -34.44
N GLY A 33 -11.69 8.26 -34.49
CA GLY A 33 -11.53 7.52 -35.75
C GLY A 33 -12.88 7.22 -36.41
N ARG A 34 -13.83 6.68 -35.64
CA ARG A 34 -15.17 6.32 -36.15
C ARG A 34 -15.97 7.52 -36.67
N PHE A 35 -15.84 8.68 -36.03
CA PHE A 35 -16.49 9.91 -36.51
C PHE A 35 -15.89 10.41 -37.81
N SER A 36 -14.57 10.37 -37.94
CA SER A 36 -13.87 10.73 -39.18
C SER A 36 -14.27 9.80 -40.34
N ASP A 37 -14.39 8.50 -40.06
CA ASP A 37 -14.82 7.50 -41.05
C ASP A 37 -16.26 7.76 -41.53
N LEU A 38 -17.17 8.09 -40.61
CA LEU A 38 -18.57 8.42 -40.93
C LEU A 38 -18.67 9.69 -41.80
N ASP A 39 -17.91 10.72 -41.47
CA ASP A 39 -17.89 11.97 -42.25
C ASP A 39 -17.28 11.76 -43.64
N SER A 40 -16.17 11.02 -43.72
CA SER A 40 -15.50 10.70 -44.99
C SER A 40 -16.38 9.80 -45.87
N GLY A 41 -17.07 8.83 -45.28
CA GLY A 41 -17.98 7.93 -45.97
C GLY A 41 -19.16 8.65 -46.63
N LEU A 42 -19.70 9.69 -45.98
CA LEU A 42 -20.76 10.53 -46.56
C LEU A 42 -20.27 11.26 -47.83
N ILE A 43 -19.05 11.82 -47.77
CA ILE A 43 -18.44 12.54 -48.89
C ILE A 43 -18.16 11.60 -50.05
N GLU A 44 -17.53 10.44 -49.80
CA GLU A 44 -17.21 9.47 -50.86
C GLU A 44 -18.46 8.92 -51.54
N ARG A 45 -19.52 8.60 -50.79
CA ARG A 45 -20.81 8.19 -51.38
C ARG A 45 -21.40 9.27 -52.27
N GLY A 46 -21.44 10.51 -51.78
CA GLY A 46 -21.96 11.60 -52.58
C GLY A 46 -21.12 11.90 -53.84
N LYS A 47 -19.79 11.71 -53.80
CA LYS A 47 -18.92 11.78 -55.00
C LYS A 47 -19.29 10.71 -56.01
N LEU A 48 -19.53 9.47 -55.58
CA LEU A 48 -19.94 8.37 -56.46
C LEU A 48 -21.28 8.65 -57.12
N ILE A 49 -22.28 9.09 -56.33
CA ILE A 49 -23.60 9.48 -56.85
C ILE A 49 -23.45 10.64 -57.85
N ALA A 50 -22.64 11.65 -57.54
CA ALA A 50 -22.42 12.79 -58.43
C ALA A 50 -21.75 12.38 -59.75
N ARG A 51 -20.75 11.49 -59.71
CA ARG A 51 -20.10 10.92 -60.92
C ARG A 51 -21.08 10.15 -61.79
N GLN A 52 -21.87 9.25 -61.18
CA GLN A 52 -22.85 8.46 -61.90
C GLN A 52 -23.93 9.36 -62.53
N MET A 53 -24.38 10.39 -61.80
CA MET A 53 -25.36 11.34 -62.31
C MET A 53 -24.80 12.21 -63.42
N ALA A 54 -23.56 12.67 -63.32
CA ALA A 54 -22.94 13.46 -64.36
C ALA A 54 -22.87 12.68 -65.68
N SER A 55 -22.47 11.41 -65.63
CA SER A 55 -22.45 10.53 -66.80
C SER A 55 -23.87 10.26 -67.34
N SER A 56 -24.84 9.99 -66.48
CA SER A 56 -26.21 9.65 -66.91
C SER A 56 -27.00 10.86 -67.44
N SER A 57 -26.65 12.06 -67.00
CA SER A 57 -27.34 13.30 -67.36
C SER A 57 -26.83 13.93 -68.66
N GLU A 58 -25.76 13.40 -69.25
CA GLU A 58 -25.11 13.92 -70.47
C GLU A 58 -26.13 14.19 -71.59
N TYR A 59 -26.91 13.16 -71.96
CA TYR A 59 -27.93 13.26 -72.99
C TYR A 59 -29.02 14.27 -72.63
N GLY A 60 -29.48 14.27 -71.39
CA GLY A 60 -30.54 15.16 -70.93
C GLY A 60 -30.13 16.63 -70.91
N VAL A 61 -28.87 16.93 -70.58
CA VAL A 61 -28.30 18.28 -70.60
C VAL A 61 -28.10 18.76 -72.03
N PHE A 62 -27.55 17.91 -72.90
CA PHE A 62 -27.32 18.25 -74.31
C PHE A 62 -28.63 18.50 -75.08
N SER A 63 -29.65 17.67 -74.83
CA SER A 63 -30.96 17.79 -75.49
C SER A 63 -31.93 18.75 -74.79
N ASN A 64 -31.54 19.35 -73.65
CA ASN A 64 -32.40 20.14 -72.78
C ASN A 64 -33.72 19.40 -72.40
N ASN A 65 -33.65 18.07 -72.24
CA ASN A 65 -34.79 17.22 -71.93
C ASN A 65 -35.05 17.17 -70.42
N GLN A 66 -35.82 18.14 -69.93
CA GLN A 66 -36.15 18.27 -68.50
C GLN A 66 -36.92 17.06 -67.95
N ASN A 67 -37.77 16.40 -68.76
CA ASN A 67 -38.52 15.22 -68.32
C ASN A 67 -37.58 14.05 -68.01
N PHE A 68 -36.59 13.80 -68.87
CA PHE A 68 -35.57 12.78 -68.64
C PHE A 68 -34.72 13.10 -67.40
N LEU A 69 -34.23 14.34 -67.30
CA LEU A 69 -33.44 14.80 -66.15
C LEU A 69 -34.23 14.69 -64.84
N SER A 70 -35.52 15.03 -64.84
CA SER A 70 -36.38 14.92 -63.65
C SER A 70 -36.56 13.47 -63.20
N THR A 71 -36.64 12.53 -64.14
CA THR A 71 -36.75 11.10 -63.84
C THR A 71 -35.47 10.57 -63.19
N LEU A 72 -34.30 10.94 -63.73
CA LEU A 72 -33.01 10.61 -63.12
C LEU A 72 -32.87 11.22 -61.73
N ALA A 73 -33.23 12.50 -61.58
CA ALA A 73 -33.15 13.22 -60.31
C ALA A 73 -34.01 12.57 -59.23
N ASN A 74 -35.23 12.16 -59.55
CA ASN A 74 -36.11 11.44 -58.63
C ASN A 74 -35.55 10.10 -58.18
N GLY A 75 -34.74 9.43 -59.02
CA GLY A 75 -34.01 8.22 -58.64
C GLY A 75 -32.98 8.50 -57.55
N VAL A 76 -32.17 9.55 -57.73
CA VAL A 76 -31.12 9.91 -56.77
C VAL A 76 -31.66 10.55 -55.50
N LEU A 77 -32.81 11.22 -55.53
CA LEU A 77 -33.48 11.68 -54.31
C LEU A 77 -33.98 10.53 -53.41
N ARG A 78 -34.02 9.30 -53.91
CA ARG A 78 -34.31 8.10 -53.10
C ARG A 78 -33.07 7.52 -52.44
N GLU A 79 -31.88 7.91 -52.88
CA GLU A 79 -30.63 7.49 -52.24
C GLU A 79 -30.52 8.09 -50.85
N HIS A 80 -29.95 7.32 -49.94
CA HIS A 80 -29.82 7.72 -48.54
C HIS A 80 -28.92 8.96 -48.44
N ASP A 81 -29.28 9.89 -47.55
CA ASP A 81 -28.59 11.16 -47.32
C ASP A 81 -28.62 12.18 -48.46
N VAL A 82 -29.21 11.89 -49.62
CA VAL A 82 -29.40 12.91 -50.66
C VAL A 82 -30.57 13.82 -50.27
N ARG A 83 -30.28 15.10 -50.10
CA ARG A 83 -31.28 16.12 -49.76
C ARG A 83 -31.84 16.82 -50.99
N GLY A 84 -30.98 17.06 -51.98
CA GLY A 84 -31.31 17.79 -53.19
C GLY A 84 -30.21 17.69 -54.24
N LEU A 85 -30.56 18.02 -55.47
CA LEU A 85 -29.59 18.14 -56.56
C LEU A 85 -29.99 19.21 -57.57
N VAL A 86 -28.98 19.78 -58.20
CA VAL A 86 -29.11 20.79 -59.24
C VAL A 86 -28.27 20.39 -60.45
N ILE A 87 -28.86 20.52 -61.63
CA ILE A 87 -28.19 20.29 -62.91
C ILE A 87 -28.07 21.62 -63.64
N LEU A 88 -26.85 21.95 -64.04
CA LEU A 88 -26.49 23.18 -64.74
C LEU A 88 -26.10 22.90 -66.18
N ASN A 89 -26.40 23.83 -67.10
CA ASN A 89 -25.87 23.81 -68.46
C ASN A 89 -24.44 24.40 -68.52
N ALA A 90 -23.82 24.43 -69.70
CA ALA A 90 -22.49 25.01 -69.92
C ALA A 90 -22.41 26.52 -69.59
N ALA A 91 -23.53 27.23 -69.60
CA ALA A 91 -23.64 28.64 -69.23
C ALA A 91 -23.85 28.86 -67.72
N SER A 92 -23.88 27.79 -66.91
CA SER A 92 -24.24 27.80 -65.48
C SER A 92 -25.69 28.14 -65.16
N ASP A 93 -26.61 28.04 -66.13
CA ASP A 93 -28.04 28.14 -65.87
C ASP A 93 -28.59 26.83 -65.33
N ILE A 94 -29.57 26.94 -64.42
CA ILE A 94 -30.23 25.78 -63.81
C ILE A 94 -31.22 25.17 -64.81
N LEU A 95 -30.91 23.96 -65.27
CA LEU A 95 -31.81 23.15 -66.10
C LEU A 95 -32.83 22.40 -65.25
N LEU A 96 -32.39 21.90 -64.09
CA LEU A 96 -33.23 21.17 -63.15
C LEU A 96 -32.78 21.42 -61.72
N SER A 97 -33.75 21.56 -60.84
CA SER A 97 -33.57 21.64 -59.39
C SER A 97 -34.57 20.69 -58.76
N ALA A 98 -34.11 19.71 -58.00
CA ALA A 98 -34.95 18.68 -57.40
C ALA A 98 -34.59 18.45 -55.92
N GLY A 99 -35.61 18.21 -55.08
CA GLY A 99 -35.46 18.01 -53.63
C GLY A 99 -35.56 19.30 -52.81
N GLU A 100 -35.37 19.16 -51.49
CA GLU A 100 -35.43 20.27 -50.53
C GLU A 100 -34.05 20.91 -50.37
N ILE A 101 -33.63 21.58 -51.44
CA ILE A 101 -32.32 22.22 -51.50
C ILE A 101 -32.26 23.38 -50.50
N SER A 102 -31.15 23.50 -49.77
CA SER A 102 -30.97 24.53 -48.74
C SER A 102 -31.12 25.95 -49.32
N THR A 103 -31.69 26.88 -48.54
CA THR A 103 -32.07 28.26 -48.94
C THR A 103 -30.95 29.02 -49.65
N THR A 104 -29.69 28.75 -49.31
CA THR A 104 -28.50 29.32 -49.97
C THR A 104 -28.43 29.02 -51.48
N MET A 105 -28.83 27.81 -51.89
CA MET A 105 -28.89 27.41 -53.31
C MET A 105 -30.14 27.95 -54.00
N GLN A 106 -31.23 28.13 -53.25
CA GLN A 106 -32.45 28.73 -53.75
C GLN A 106 -32.24 30.22 -54.07
N GLU A 107 -31.44 30.94 -53.28
CA GLU A 107 -30.98 32.32 -53.57
C GLU A 107 -30.06 32.40 -54.80
N LEU A 108 -29.16 31.42 -54.98
CA LEU A 108 -28.35 31.28 -56.19
C LEU A 108 -29.23 31.04 -57.43
N SER A 109 -30.32 30.26 -57.29
CA SER A 109 -31.28 29.99 -58.36
C SER A 109 -32.21 31.15 -58.69
N SER A 110 -32.66 31.90 -57.68
CA SER A 110 -33.59 33.02 -57.84
C SER A 110 -32.90 34.23 -58.45
N ASN A 111 -31.63 34.46 -58.12
CA ASN A 111 -30.82 35.54 -58.71
C ASN A 111 -30.47 35.25 -60.18
N ALA A 112 -30.29 33.98 -60.56
CA ALA A 112 -30.13 33.59 -61.96
C ALA A 112 -31.41 33.85 -62.78
N ARG A 113 -32.59 33.49 -62.25
CA ARG A 113 -33.89 33.73 -62.91
C ARG A 113 -34.31 35.21 -62.95
N ALA A 114 -33.98 36.00 -61.93
CA ALA A 114 -34.28 37.44 -61.91
C ALA A 114 -33.51 38.24 -62.98
N THR A 115 -32.48 37.64 -63.60
CA THR A 115 -31.64 38.30 -64.61
C THR A 115 -32.19 38.16 -66.03
N GLN A 116 -33.26 37.39 -66.26
CA GLN A 116 -33.96 37.31 -67.55
C GLN A 116 -35.02 38.41 -67.77
N ILE A 117 -35.42 39.14 -66.72
CA ILE A 117 -36.27 40.33 -66.84
C ILE A 117 -35.33 41.53 -66.73
N GLY A 118 -35.01 42.11 -67.88
CA GLY A 118 -33.82 42.94 -68.11
C GLY A 118 -33.53 43.99 -67.03
N LEU A 119 -32.42 43.79 -66.32
CA LEU A 119 -31.63 44.85 -65.71
C LEU A 119 -30.15 44.48 -65.88
N SER A 120 -29.52 45.20 -66.80
CA SER A 120 -28.09 45.15 -67.13
C SER A 120 -27.28 45.44 -65.86
N GLY A 121 -26.63 44.41 -65.28
CA GLY A 121 -25.77 44.61 -64.11
C GLY A 121 -25.32 43.35 -63.35
N SER A 122 -26.03 42.21 -63.45
CA SER A 122 -25.80 41.06 -62.56
C SER A 122 -25.03 39.87 -63.16
N HIS A 123 -24.40 40.02 -64.33
CA HIS A 123 -23.50 38.99 -64.87
C HIS A 123 -22.20 38.80 -64.05
N ALA A 124 -21.89 39.68 -63.09
CA ALA A 124 -20.64 39.67 -62.33
C ALA A 124 -20.63 38.73 -61.11
N GLN A 125 -21.79 38.29 -60.59
CA GLN A 125 -21.84 37.55 -59.31
C GLN A 125 -21.84 36.02 -59.48
N LEU A 126 -22.45 35.46 -60.53
CA LEU A 126 -22.24 34.05 -60.91
C LEU A 126 -20.83 33.84 -61.47
N ARG A 127 -20.32 34.82 -62.23
CA ARG A 127 -18.89 34.87 -62.55
C ARG A 127 -18.04 34.97 -61.30
N ARG A 128 -18.35 35.77 -60.27
CA ARG A 128 -17.57 35.78 -59.00
C ARG A 128 -17.70 34.50 -58.17
N ALA A 129 -18.85 33.84 -58.08
CA ALA A 129 -18.92 32.55 -57.38
C ALA A 129 -18.12 31.45 -58.11
N GLY A 130 -18.02 31.55 -59.45
CA GLY A 130 -17.10 30.76 -60.28
C GLY A 130 -15.67 31.33 -60.46
N GLN A 131 -15.39 32.60 -60.08
CA GLN A 131 -14.12 33.31 -60.27
C GLN A 131 -13.44 33.73 -58.96
N VAL A 132 -14.05 33.52 -57.79
CA VAL A 132 -13.32 33.61 -56.51
C VAL A 132 -12.29 32.47 -56.40
N MET A 133 -12.26 31.53 -57.35
CA MET A 133 -11.21 30.53 -57.50
C MET A 133 -10.75 30.41 -58.95
N SER A 134 -10.07 31.42 -59.48
CA SER A 134 -9.19 31.27 -60.65
C SER A 134 -8.28 32.49 -60.77
N GLN A 135 -7.09 32.44 -60.15
CA GLN A 135 -6.02 33.39 -60.44
C GLN A 135 -4.97 32.83 -61.41
N ASP A 136 -4.93 31.51 -61.64
CA ASP A 136 -4.02 30.88 -62.58
C ASP A 136 -4.81 30.11 -63.65
N GLY A 137 -4.69 30.54 -64.91
CA GLY A 137 -5.49 30.09 -66.06
C GLY A 137 -5.25 28.65 -66.51
N GLN A 138 -5.36 27.67 -65.63
CA GLN A 138 -5.44 26.25 -65.96
C GLN A 138 -6.66 25.64 -65.30
N GLY A 139 -7.63 25.18 -66.11
CA GLY A 139 -8.67 24.19 -65.78
C GLY A 139 -9.52 24.45 -64.52
N MET A 140 -10.84 24.53 -64.69
CA MET A 140 -11.82 24.64 -63.61
C MET A 140 -11.79 23.40 -62.68
N GLY A 141 -10.82 23.36 -61.76
CA GLY A 141 -10.75 22.39 -60.68
C GLY A 141 -11.52 22.91 -59.49
N LEU A 142 -12.85 22.71 -59.47
CA LEU A 142 -13.59 22.85 -58.21
C LEU A 142 -13.05 21.80 -57.23
N GLN A 143 -12.34 22.26 -56.20
CA GLN A 143 -11.95 21.38 -55.09
C GLN A 143 -13.23 20.87 -54.42
N ILE A 144 -13.37 19.55 -54.42
CA ILE A 144 -14.47 18.86 -53.77
C ILE A 144 -14.13 18.77 -52.26
N PRO A 145 -15.02 19.15 -51.32
CA PRO A 145 -16.39 19.68 -51.48
C PRO A 145 -16.48 21.22 -51.61
N VAL A 146 -17.52 21.70 -52.28
CA VAL A 146 -17.69 23.11 -52.73
C VAL A 146 -18.24 24.04 -51.65
N LYS A 147 -19.01 23.50 -50.69
CA LYS A 147 -19.39 24.20 -49.45
C LYS A 147 -19.76 23.14 -48.42
N VAL A 148 -19.10 23.18 -47.26
CA VAL A 148 -19.47 22.37 -46.10
C VAL A 148 -20.28 23.26 -45.19
N ASP A 149 -21.61 23.16 -45.27
CA ASP A 149 -22.47 23.73 -44.25
C ASP A 149 -22.44 22.82 -43.00
N SER A 150 -22.87 23.34 -41.84
CA SER A 150 -22.96 22.53 -40.62
C SER A 150 -23.92 21.35 -40.77
N ARG A 151 -24.90 21.45 -41.69
CA ARG A 151 -25.99 20.47 -41.86
C ARG A 151 -25.93 19.68 -43.17
N SER A 152 -25.15 20.10 -44.15
CA SER A 152 -25.04 19.42 -45.44
C SER A 152 -23.67 19.62 -46.08
N VAL A 153 -23.34 18.74 -47.03
CA VAL A 153 -22.13 18.81 -47.86
C VAL A 153 -22.54 18.93 -49.31
N TRP A 154 -21.95 19.89 -50.02
CA TRP A 154 -22.20 20.07 -51.45
C TRP A 154 -21.08 19.48 -52.29
N ILE A 155 -21.46 18.65 -53.25
CA ILE A 155 -20.55 17.92 -54.11
C ILE A 155 -20.83 18.32 -55.54
N TYR A 156 -19.80 18.86 -56.19
CA TYR A 156 -19.84 19.27 -57.58
C TYR A 156 -19.16 18.23 -58.44
N GLN A 157 -19.78 17.90 -59.56
CA GLN A 157 -19.22 17.03 -60.57
C GLN A 157 -19.48 17.62 -61.96
N PRO A 158 -18.44 17.92 -62.76
CA PRO A 158 -18.61 18.38 -64.12
C PRO A 158 -19.16 17.26 -65.02
N ILE A 159 -20.02 17.64 -65.97
CA ILE A 159 -20.50 16.78 -67.05
C ILE A 159 -19.62 17.04 -68.26
N VAL A 160 -18.87 16.03 -68.66
CA VAL A 160 -17.99 16.04 -69.81
C VAL A 160 -18.49 14.96 -70.76
N PRO A 161 -18.73 15.27 -72.04
CA PRO A 161 -19.30 14.31 -72.97
C PRO A 161 -18.35 13.12 -73.18
N ALA A 162 -18.93 11.93 -73.30
CA ALA A 162 -18.16 10.72 -73.58
C ALA A 162 -17.49 10.85 -74.95
N GLN A 163 -16.16 10.91 -74.97
CA GLN A 163 -15.41 10.94 -76.23
C GLN A 163 -15.37 9.54 -76.82
N VAL A 164 -16.15 9.31 -77.87
CA VAL A 164 -16.01 8.10 -78.69
C VAL A 164 -14.79 8.30 -79.58
N SER A 165 -13.73 7.53 -79.33
CA SER A 165 -12.56 7.50 -80.21
C SER A 165 -12.98 6.86 -81.53
N VAL A 166 -12.90 7.63 -82.62
CA VAL A 166 -13.07 7.10 -83.98
C VAL A 166 -11.68 6.66 -84.43
N ASP A 167 -11.51 5.36 -84.72
CA ASP A 167 -10.22 4.65 -84.80
C ASP A 167 -9.27 5.09 -85.93
N ASP A 168 -9.66 6.07 -86.76
CA ASP A 168 -8.91 6.49 -87.96
C ASP A 168 -8.54 7.99 -87.98
N LEU A 169 -8.76 8.74 -86.90
CA LEU A 169 -8.40 10.17 -86.81
C LEU A 169 -7.79 10.48 -85.43
N ASP A 170 -6.51 10.86 -85.37
CA ASP A 170 -5.80 11.37 -84.17
C ASP A 170 -6.40 12.69 -83.61
N PHE A 171 -7.55 13.11 -84.09
CA PHE A 171 -8.24 14.32 -83.65
C PHE A 171 -9.15 14.05 -82.46
N ARG A 172 -8.65 14.31 -81.27
CA ARG A 172 -9.47 14.41 -80.05
C ARG A 172 -9.87 15.88 -79.84
N PRO A 173 -11.12 16.28 -80.09
CA PRO A 173 -11.55 17.63 -79.73
C PRO A 173 -11.34 17.83 -78.22
N PRO A 174 -10.97 19.03 -77.75
CA PRO A 174 -10.82 19.29 -76.34
C PRO A 174 -12.14 18.98 -75.63
N ALA A 175 -12.09 18.20 -74.56
CA ALA A 175 -13.25 17.80 -73.79
C ALA A 175 -13.88 19.06 -73.15
N GLN A 176 -14.91 19.60 -73.79
CA GLN A 176 -15.58 20.80 -73.32
C GLN A 176 -16.69 20.40 -72.34
N GLN A 177 -16.64 20.97 -71.13
CA GLN A 177 -17.67 20.76 -70.14
C GLN A 177 -19.02 21.28 -70.65
N ILE A 178 -20.02 20.40 -70.71
CA ILE A 178 -21.37 20.74 -71.22
C ILE A 178 -22.36 21.10 -70.10
N GLY A 179 -21.98 20.87 -68.85
CA GLY A 179 -22.80 21.17 -67.68
C GLY A 179 -22.16 20.71 -66.38
N ALA A 180 -22.91 20.77 -65.29
CA ALA A 180 -22.47 20.25 -64.00
C ALA A 180 -23.64 19.68 -63.20
N VAL A 181 -23.36 18.68 -62.37
CA VAL A 181 -24.28 18.19 -61.34
C VAL A 181 -23.76 18.64 -59.99
N ILE A 182 -24.64 19.25 -59.19
CA ILE A 182 -24.37 19.56 -57.79
C ILE A 182 -25.32 18.73 -56.94
N ILE A 183 -24.77 17.95 -56.03
CA ILE A 183 -25.55 17.13 -55.08
C ILE A 183 -25.36 17.70 -53.68
N GLU A 184 -26.48 17.88 -52.97
CA GLU A 184 -26.50 18.22 -51.56
C GLU A 184 -26.75 16.96 -50.73
N MET A 185 -25.74 16.58 -49.93
CA MET A 185 -25.80 15.47 -48.99
C MET A 185 -26.14 16.00 -47.59
N SER A 186 -27.17 15.46 -46.95
CA SER A 186 -27.57 15.75 -45.56
C SER A 186 -26.65 15.06 -44.56
N LYS A 187 -26.23 15.79 -43.52
CA LYS A 187 -25.50 15.21 -42.37
C LYS A 187 -26.42 14.68 -41.27
N ALA A 188 -27.75 14.82 -41.40
CA ALA A 188 -28.70 14.53 -40.32
C ALA A 188 -28.60 13.08 -39.80
N ASN A 189 -28.48 12.12 -40.72
CA ASN A 189 -28.34 10.71 -40.33
C ASN A 189 -26.95 10.41 -39.77
N THR A 190 -25.89 10.97 -40.36
CA THR A 190 -24.52 10.86 -39.82
C THR A 190 -24.46 11.36 -38.38
N GLU A 191 -25.04 12.52 -38.09
CA GLU A 191 -25.12 13.09 -36.74
C GLU A 191 -25.99 12.25 -35.80
N LYS A 192 -27.07 11.66 -36.30
CA LYS A 192 -27.89 10.70 -35.53
C LYS A 192 -27.06 9.47 -35.14
N TYR A 193 -26.34 8.85 -36.09
CA TYR A 193 -25.48 7.70 -35.82
C TYR A 193 -24.34 8.04 -34.85
N LYS A 194 -23.72 9.23 -34.97
CA LYS A 194 -22.72 9.69 -34.00
C LYS A 194 -23.30 9.75 -32.58
N ARG A 195 -24.51 10.29 -32.41
CA ARG A 195 -25.19 10.37 -31.10
C ARG A 195 -25.57 8.99 -30.55
N GLU A 196 -26.13 8.11 -31.36
CA GLU A 196 -26.45 6.74 -30.94
C GLU A 196 -25.17 5.99 -30.52
N MET A 197 -24.08 6.14 -31.28
CA MET A 197 -22.79 5.56 -30.94
C MET A 197 -22.25 6.10 -29.60
N LEU A 198 -22.33 7.42 -29.37
CA LEU A 198 -21.92 8.03 -28.08
C LEU A 198 -22.71 7.49 -26.90
N LEU A 199 -24.02 7.34 -27.03
CA LEU A 199 -24.85 6.79 -25.95
C LEU A 199 -24.46 5.34 -25.66
N VAL A 200 -24.24 4.52 -26.69
CA VAL A 200 -23.82 3.13 -26.54
C VAL A 200 -22.44 3.04 -25.88
N THR A 201 -21.46 3.86 -26.29
CA THR A 201 -20.13 3.84 -25.67
C THR A 201 -20.18 4.33 -24.23
N LEU A 202 -20.91 5.42 -23.93
CA LEU A 202 -21.04 5.96 -22.58
C LEU A 202 -21.71 4.96 -21.62
N VAL A 203 -22.76 4.27 -22.07
CA VAL A 203 -23.40 3.21 -21.26
C VAL A 203 -22.45 2.04 -21.04
N GLY A 204 -21.72 1.63 -22.09
CA GLY A 204 -20.71 0.58 -22.00
C GLY A 204 -19.59 0.92 -21.02
N THR A 205 -19.05 2.15 -21.07
CA THR A 205 -18.00 2.61 -20.17
C THR A 205 -18.49 2.78 -18.75
N ALA A 206 -19.71 3.28 -18.54
CA ALA A 206 -20.32 3.33 -17.22
C ALA A 206 -20.46 1.92 -16.60
N LEU A 207 -20.92 0.93 -17.38
CA LEU A 207 -21.03 -0.46 -16.91
C LEU A 207 -19.64 -1.06 -16.60
N PHE A 208 -18.65 -0.79 -17.46
CA PHE A 208 -17.26 -1.20 -17.22
C PHE A 208 -16.69 -0.61 -15.93
N LEU A 209 -16.88 0.69 -15.68
CA LEU A 209 -16.43 1.35 -14.46
C LEU A 209 -17.16 0.82 -13.22
N LEU A 210 -18.47 0.60 -13.29
CA LEU A 210 -19.25 0.04 -12.19
C LEU A 210 -18.81 -1.39 -11.84
N THR A 211 -18.60 -2.24 -12.86
CA THR A 211 -18.13 -3.62 -12.65
C THR A 211 -16.70 -3.65 -12.11
N SER A 212 -15.81 -2.79 -12.61
CA SER A 212 -14.46 -2.61 -12.07
C SER A 212 -14.49 -2.19 -10.59
N LEU A 213 -15.29 -1.17 -10.26
CA LEU A 213 -15.45 -0.69 -8.88
C LEU A 213 -16.01 -1.80 -7.96
N TYR A 214 -16.99 -2.56 -8.44
CA TYR A 214 -17.56 -3.69 -7.71
C TYR A 214 -16.52 -4.80 -7.45
N LEU A 215 -15.70 -5.15 -8.44
CA LEU A 215 -14.60 -6.12 -8.25
C LEU A 215 -13.56 -5.64 -7.25
N VAL A 216 -13.17 -4.36 -7.29
CA VAL A 216 -12.26 -3.76 -6.30
C VAL A 216 -12.87 -3.82 -4.89
N TYR A 217 -14.16 -3.50 -4.76
CA TYR A 217 -14.89 -3.58 -3.49
C TYR A 217 -14.90 -5.02 -2.94
N LEU A 218 -15.19 -6.01 -3.78
CA LEU A 218 -15.17 -7.42 -3.41
C LEU A 218 -13.77 -7.86 -2.95
N ALA A 219 -12.73 -7.56 -3.74
CA ALA A 219 -11.35 -7.92 -3.42
C ALA A 219 -10.86 -7.27 -2.12
N SER A 220 -11.19 -6.00 -1.89
CA SER A 220 -10.87 -5.29 -0.66
C SER A 220 -11.50 -5.97 0.56
N ARG A 221 -12.77 -6.39 0.44
CA ARG A 221 -13.47 -7.08 1.52
C ARG A 221 -12.93 -8.49 1.76
N SER A 222 -12.55 -9.22 0.72
CA SER A 222 -12.09 -10.62 0.84
C SER A 222 -10.63 -10.77 1.29
N ILE A 223 -9.78 -9.76 1.06
CA ILE A 223 -8.33 -9.85 1.36
C ILE A 223 -7.92 -8.84 2.44
N THR A 224 -8.28 -7.56 2.28
CA THR A 224 -7.76 -6.49 3.15
C THR A 224 -8.30 -6.59 4.58
N ILE A 225 -9.56 -7.01 4.76
CA ILE A 225 -10.15 -7.12 6.10
C ILE A 225 -9.52 -8.28 6.88
N PRO A 226 -9.47 -9.54 6.36
CA PRO A 226 -8.87 -10.65 7.10
C PRO A 226 -7.38 -10.47 7.38
N THR A 227 -6.61 -9.93 6.44
CA THR A 227 -5.16 -9.67 6.63
C THR A 227 -4.91 -8.67 7.76
N ARG A 228 -5.76 -7.65 7.89
CA ARG A 228 -5.69 -6.70 9.01
C ARG A 228 -6.04 -7.37 10.34
N GLN A 229 -7.05 -8.23 10.38
CA GLN A 229 -7.40 -8.97 11.59
C GLN A 229 -6.26 -9.90 12.03
N LEU A 230 -5.61 -10.60 11.08
CA LEU A 230 -4.40 -11.39 11.35
C LEU A 230 -3.28 -10.52 11.92
N SER A 231 -3.01 -9.37 11.30
CA SER A 231 -1.97 -8.46 11.78
C SER A 231 -2.21 -7.98 13.21
N VAL A 232 -3.46 -7.62 13.55
CA VAL A 232 -3.83 -7.23 14.91
C VAL A 232 -3.69 -8.38 15.88
N ALA A 233 -4.16 -9.58 15.52
CA ALA A 233 -4.03 -10.77 16.36
C ALA A 233 -2.56 -11.12 16.65
N VAL A 234 -1.70 -11.07 15.64
CA VAL A 234 -0.25 -11.28 15.81
C VAL A 234 0.36 -10.26 16.77
N GLN A 235 -0.03 -8.98 16.66
CA GLN A 235 0.45 -7.95 17.59
C GLN A 235 0.00 -8.20 19.03
N GLN A 236 -1.23 -8.68 19.24
CA GLN A 236 -1.74 -9.04 20.58
C GLN A 236 -0.98 -10.24 21.16
N ILE A 237 -0.78 -11.29 20.36
CA ILE A 237 0.01 -12.47 20.74
C ILE A 237 1.44 -12.05 21.10
N ALA A 238 2.06 -11.17 20.31
CA ALA A 238 3.42 -10.66 20.56
C ALA A 238 3.51 -9.81 21.85
N GLN A 239 2.42 -9.16 22.27
CA GLN A 239 2.33 -8.45 23.55
C GLN A 239 2.07 -9.38 24.74
N GLY A 240 1.96 -10.69 24.51
CA GLY A 240 1.78 -11.71 25.54
C GLY A 240 0.33 -12.15 25.75
N ASP A 241 -0.63 -11.63 24.99
CA ASP A 241 -2.03 -12.05 25.02
C ASP A 241 -2.25 -13.31 24.17
N LEU A 242 -1.91 -14.47 24.74
CA LEU A 242 -2.10 -15.78 24.12
C LEU A 242 -3.57 -16.26 24.14
N SER A 243 -4.51 -15.48 24.69
CA SER A 243 -5.93 -15.82 24.69
C SER A 243 -6.63 -15.49 23.37
N THR A 244 -5.97 -14.69 22.52
CA THR A 244 -6.48 -14.30 21.22
C THR A 244 -6.71 -15.53 20.34
N ARG A 245 -7.88 -15.62 19.72
CA ARG A 245 -8.24 -16.66 18.74
C ARG A 245 -8.76 -16.04 17.46
N ILE A 246 -8.30 -16.58 16.35
CA ILE A 246 -8.59 -16.07 15.01
C ILE A 246 -9.73 -16.90 14.43
N THR A 247 -10.93 -16.34 14.37
CA THR A 247 -12.17 -17.08 14.02
C THR A 247 -12.86 -16.58 12.75
N PHE A 248 -12.24 -15.66 11.99
CA PHE A 248 -12.87 -15.15 10.78
C PHE A 248 -13.02 -16.23 9.71
N THR A 249 -14.13 -16.20 8.99
CA THR A 249 -14.35 -17.04 7.80
C THR A 249 -13.87 -16.29 6.56
N THR A 250 -12.91 -16.85 5.84
CA THR A 250 -12.40 -16.29 4.58
C THR A 250 -12.64 -17.26 3.42
N LYS A 251 -12.85 -16.72 2.22
CA LYS A 251 -12.93 -17.52 0.98
C LYS A 251 -11.55 -17.86 0.42
N VAL A 252 -10.51 -17.20 0.90
CA VAL A 252 -9.11 -17.39 0.46
C VAL A 252 -8.50 -18.51 1.30
N ALA A 253 -8.23 -19.65 0.66
CA ALA A 253 -7.77 -20.86 1.34
C ALA A 253 -6.45 -20.62 2.11
N GLU A 254 -5.51 -19.88 1.53
CA GLU A 254 -4.21 -19.57 2.12
C GLU A 254 -4.33 -18.78 3.43
N LEU A 255 -5.27 -17.82 3.48
CA LEU A 255 -5.54 -17.04 4.69
C LEU A 255 -6.21 -17.89 5.77
N ALA A 256 -7.04 -18.86 5.40
CA ALA A 256 -7.64 -19.81 6.33
C ALA A 256 -6.56 -20.73 6.94
N THR A 257 -5.69 -21.29 6.10
CA THR A 257 -4.56 -22.13 6.55
C THR A 257 -3.64 -21.36 7.50
N LEU A 258 -3.32 -20.10 7.18
CA LEU A 258 -2.49 -19.26 8.04
C LEU A 258 -3.17 -18.95 9.39
N ALA A 259 -4.47 -18.65 9.39
CA ALA A 259 -5.23 -18.42 10.62
C ALA A 259 -5.24 -19.68 11.51
N GLN A 260 -5.43 -20.85 10.92
CA GLN A 260 -5.39 -22.13 11.64
C GLN A 260 -3.99 -22.42 12.21
N GLY A 261 -2.94 -22.25 11.42
CA GLY A 261 -1.56 -22.44 11.90
C GLY A 261 -1.17 -21.50 13.03
N LEU A 262 -1.62 -20.23 12.98
CA LEU A 262 -1.37 -19.27 14.05
C LEU A 262 -2.17 -19.59 15.32
N ASN A 263 -3.41 -20.08 15.20
CA ASN A 263 -4.18 -20.58 16.35
C ASN A 263 -3.49 -21.78 17.02
N GLU A 264 -2.99 -22.74 16.22
CA GLU A 264 -2.25 -23.90 16.74
C GLU A 264 -0.97 -23.46 17.47
N MET A 265 -0.17 -22.58 16.86
CA MET A 265 1.02 -22.04 17.51
C MET A 265 0.69 -21.32 18.83
N THR A 266 -0.38 -20.52 18.86
CA THR A 266 -0.80 -19.80 20.06
C THR A 266 -1.25 -20.75 21.16
N PHE A 267 -1.93 -21.84 20.79
CA PHE A 267 -2.34 -22.90 21.72
C PHE A 267 -1.12 -23.61 22.32
N GLN A 268 -0.15 -24.00 21.50
CA GLN A 268 1.10 -24.63 21.97
C GLN A 268 1.88 -23.71 22.91
N LEU A 269 2.03 -22.43 22.56
CA LEU A 269 2.69 -21.44 23.43
C LEU A 269 2.00 -21.27 24.78
N GLN A 270 0.66 -21.31 24.80
CA GLN A 270 -0.10 -21.21 26.04
C GLN A 270 0.15 -22.44 26.92
N GLN A 271 0.12 -23.63 26.34
CA GLN A 271 0.38 -24.89 27.05
C GLN A 271 1.82 -24.94 27.59
N ASP A 272 2.81 -24.55 26.79
CA ASP A 272 4.22 -24.50 27.20
C ASP A 272 4.43 -23.53 28.36
N ARG A 273 3.75 -22.38 28.33
CA ARG A 273 3.81 -21.40 29.41
C ARG A 273 3.22 -21.94 30.71
N GLU A 274 2.08 -22.62 30.65
CA GLU A 274 1.46 -23.24 31.82
C GLU A 274 2.36 -24.32 32.43
N ILE A 275 2.94 -25.19 31.60
CA ILE A 275 3.88 -26.23 32.03
C ILE A 275 5.14 -25.60 32.66
N LEU A 276 5.72 -24.58 32.03
CA LEU A 276 6.91 -23.93 32.55
C LEU A 276 6.62 -23.23 33.89
N GLN A 277 5.46 -22.60 34.02
CA GLN A 277 5.05 -21.94 35.25
C GLN A 277 4.86 -22.95 36.40
N GLN A 278 4.24 -24.10 36.13
CA GLN A 278 4.16 -25.21 37.09
C GLN A 278 5.53 -25.72 37.52
N ARG A 279 6.46 -25.91 36.57
CA ARG A 279 7.83 -26.34 36.87
C ARG A 279 8.59 -25.32 37.72
N ILE A 280 8.43 -24.03 37.42
CA ILE A 280 9.03 -22.94 38.21
C ILE A 280 8.48 -22.97 39.64
N GLU A 281 7.18 -23.15 39.82
CA GLU A 281 6.54 -23.20 41.13
C GLU A 281 7.02 -24.42 41.94
N GLN A 282 7.06 -25.60 41.33
CA GLN A 282 7.60 -26.81 41.93
C GLN A 282 9.08 -26.66 42.32
N ALA A 283 9.91 -26.12 41.42
CA ALA A 283 11.33 -25.89 41.69
C ALA A 283 11.54 -24.87 42.81
N THR A 284 10.74 -23.80 42.84
CA THR A 284 10.79 -22.77 43.89
C THR A 284 10.38 -23.35 45.24
N GLN A 285 9.36 -24.20 45.27
CA GLN A 285 8.91 -24.88 46.49
C GLN A 285 9.97 -25.86 47.01
N ALA A 286 10.51 -26.72 46.15
CA ALA A 286 11.58 -27.64 46.52
C ALA A 286 12.84 -26.91 47.01
N LEU A 287 13.17 -25.76 46.41
CA LEU A 287 14.28 -24.92 46.85
C LEU A 287 14.03 -24.33 48.25
N ARG A 288 12.80 -23.88 48.53
CA ARG A 288 12.42 -23.39 49.86
C ARG A 288 12.52 -24.48 50.92
N GLU A 289 12.01 -25.68 50.63
CA GLU A 289 12.08 -26.82 51.55
C GLU A 289 13.52 -27.18 51.89
N LYS A 290 14.40 -27.29 50.88
CA LYS A 290 15.83 -27.55 51.11
C LYS A 290 16.51 -26.43 51.89
N LYS A 291 16.13 -25.18 51.65
CA LYS A 291 16.66 -24.03 52.40
C LYS A 291 16.25 -24.13 53.88
N GLU A 292 14.98 -24.39 54.17
CA GLU A 292 14.49 -24.54 55.54
C GLU A 292 15.14 -25.72 56.26
N GLU A 293 15.35 -26.84 55.57
CA GLU A 293 16.06 -28.01 56.12
C GLU A 293 17.51 -27.67 56.48
N ALA A 294 18.22 -26.97 55.58
CA ALA A 294 19.59 -26.53 55.83
C ALA A 294 19.67 -25.54 57.01
N GLU A 295 18.74 -24.59 57.09
CA GLU A 295 18.64 -23.62 58.20
C GLU A 295 18.35 -24.31 59.54
N ARG A 296 17.41 -25.27 59.57
CA ARG A 296 17.13 -26.07 60.78
C ARG A 296 18.35 -26.87 61.21
N SER A 297 19.01 -27.57 60.28
CA SER A 297 20.24 -28.32 60.57
C SER A 297 21.36 -27.43 61.11
N SER A 298 21.51 -26.22 60.55
CA SER A 298 22.47 -25.23 61.03
C SER A 298 22.14 -24.78 62.45
N HIS A 299 20.88 -24.42 62.71
CA HIS A 299 20.43 -23.99 64.03
C HIS A 299 20.58 -25.09 65.09
N ASP A 300 20.21 -26.33 64.76
CA ASP A 300 20.33 -27.47 65.68
C ASP A 300 21.79 -27.78 66.00
N LYS A 301 22.71 -27.68 65.03
CA LYS A 301 24.16 -27.78 65.28
C LYS A 301 24.65 -26.70 66.24
N SER A 302 24.24 -25.44 66.02
CA SER A 302 24.61 -24.32 66.90
C SER A 302 24.08 -24.53 68.33
N ARG A 303 22.82 -24.98 68.47
CA ARG A 303 22.21 -25.28 69.77
C ARG A 303 22.91 -26.45 70.47
N PHE A 304 23.19 -27.53 69.75
CA PHE A 304 23.90 -28.71 70.29
C PHE A 304 25.28 -28.32 70.82
N LEU A 305 26.06 -27.57 70.04
CA LEU A 305 27.39 -27.12 70.43
C LEU A 305 27.33 -26.19 71.65
N ALA A 306 26.33 -25.29 71.73
CA ALA A 306 26.15 -24.41 72.88
C ALA A 306 25.80 -25.16 74.19
N VAL A 307 24.98 -26.22 74.12
CA VAL A 307 24.64 -27.04 75.29
C VAL A 307 25.82 -27.93 75.69
N ALA A 308 26.40 -28.67 74.74
CA ALA A 308 27.56 -29.54 75.00
C ALA A 308 28.74 -28.76 75.57
N SER A 309 28.95 -27.51 75.12
CA SER A 309 29.92 -26.56 75.67
C SER A 309 29.78 -26.38 77.18
N HIS A 310 28.57 -26.09 77.62
CA HIS A 310 28.26 -25.82 79.00
C HIS A 310 28.54 -27.06 79.85
N ASP A 311 28.06 -28.20 79.37
CA ASP A 311 28.18 -29.48 80.06
C ASP A 311 29.61 -30.02 80.11
N LEU A 312 30.48 -29.64 79.16
CA LEU A 312 31.91 -29.97 79.18
C LEU A 312 32.75 -29.00 80.03
N ARG A 313 32.34 -27.73 80.15
CA ARG A 313 33.03 -26.74 80.99
C ARG A 313 32.93 -27.09 82.48
N GLN A 314 31.77 -27.56 82.92
CA GLN A 314 31.53 -27.94 84.32
C GLN A 314 32.51 -29.00 84.86
N PRO A 315 32.70 -30.17 84.20
CA PRO A 315 33.65 -31.18 84.65
C PRO A 315 35.10 -30.72 84.51
N LEU A 316 35.46 -29.92 83.50
CA LEU A 316 36.81 -29.35 83.40
C LEU A 316 37.12 -28.40 84.56
N HIS A 317 36.15 -27.56 84.95
CA HIS A 317 36.29 -26.69 86.11
C HIS A 317 36.44 -27.51 87.40
N ALA A 318 35.64 -28.58 87.58
CA ALA A 318 35.78 -29.49 88.70
C ALA A 318 37.15 -30.18 88.73
N LEU A 319 37.64 -30.68 87.58
CA LEU A 319 38.98 -31.24 87.44
C LEU A 319 40.06 -30.22 87.79
N GLY A 320 39.93 -28.97 87.35
CA GLY A 320 40.83 -27.87 87.73
C GLY A 320 40.87 -27.66 89.25
N LEU A 321 39.73 -27.67 89.93
CA LEU A 321 39.66 -27.57 91.40
C LEU A 321 40.31 -28.77 92.10
N TYR A 322 40.09 -30.00 91.61
CA TYR A 322 40.72 -31.20 92.17
C TYR A 322 42.23 -31.20 92.00
N VAL A 323 42.72 -30.79 90.83
CA VAL A 323 44.16 -30.68 90.56
C VAL A 323 44.79 -29.57 91.40
N ALA A 324 44.11 -28.42 91.57
CA ALA A 324 44.57 -27.35 92.45
C ALA A 324 44.65 -27.78 93.93
N GLU A 325 43.66 -28.55 94.41
CA GLU A 325 43.68 -29.09 95.77
C GLU A 325 44.76 -30.18 95.95
N LEU A 326 44.96 -31.05 94.95
CA LEU A 326 46.06 -32.01 94.93
C LEU A 326 47.42 -31.31 94.96
N ARG A 327 47.60 -30.25 94.17
CA ARG A 327 48.81 -29.40 94.17
C ARG A 327 49.07 -28.79 95.55
N ARG A 328 48.02 -28.34 96.24
CA ARG A 328 48.10 -27.78 97.60
C ARG A 328 48.49 -28.82 98.66
N GLN A 329 48.09 -30.09 98.47
CA GLN A 329 48.43 -31.17 99.41
C GLN A 329 49.82 -31.77 99.17
N LEU A 330 50.30 -31.78 97.91
CA LEU A 330 51.54 -32.44 97.49
C LEU A 330 52.75 -31.50 97.36
N SER A 331 52.66 -30.27 97.88
CA SER A 331 53.57 -29.14 97.63
C SER A 331 55.05 -29.34 98.02
N LEU A 332 55.41 -30.49 98.60
CA LEU A 332 56.78 -30.84 99.04
C LEU A 332 57.20 -32.27 98.64
N THR A 333 56.51 -32.91 97.68
CA THR A 333 56.78 -34.29 97.26
C THR A 333 57.42 -34.36 95.86
N PRO A 334 58.22 -35.42 95.55
CA PRO A 334 58.79 -35.63 94.22
C PRO A 334 57.75 -35.74 93.08
N GLN A 335 56.47 -35.97 93.42
CA GLN A 335 55.35 -36.14 92.50
C GLN A 335 54.73 -34.81 92.04
N GLN A 336 55.17 -33.67 92.58
CA GLN A 336 54.66 -32.34 92.23
C GLN A 336 54.76 -32.03 90.73
N HIS A 337 55.84 -32.46 90.08
CA HIS A 337 56.03 -32.26 88.63
C HIS A 337 54.94 -32.96 87.79
N LEU A 338 54.43 -34.11 88.24
CA LEU A 338 53.33 -34.82 87.56
C LEU A 338 52.00 -34.06 87.72
N VAL A 339 51.74 -33.51 88.91
CA VAL A 339 50.53 -32.69 89.16
C VAL A 339 50.58 -31.41 88.34
N GLU A 340 51.75 -30.77 88.21
CA GLU A 340 51.94 -29.59 87.37
C GLU A 340 51.73 -29.88 85.88
N GLN A 341 52.17 -31.04 85.38
CA GLN A 341 51.87 -31.48 84.01
C GLN A 341 50.38 -31.76 83.78
N VAL A 342 49.69 -32.35 84.77
CA VAL A 342 48.24 -32.58 84.71
C VAL A 342 47.48 -31.24 84.73
N GLU A 343 47.89 -30.29 85.56
CA GLU A 343 47.32 -28.94 85.62
C GLU A 343 47.46 -28.21 84.29
N GLN A 344 48.67 -28.21 83.70
CA GLN A 344 48.93 -27.64 82.38
C GLN A 344 48.09 -28.31 81.30
N SER A 345 47.86 -29.62 81.39
CA SER A 345 47.03 -30.36 80.43
C SER A 345 45.54 -30.03 80.56
N VAL A 346 45.04 -29.88 81.79
CA VAL A 346 43.65 -29.45 82.06
C VAL A 346 43.42 -28.01 81.59
N ASP A 347 44.37 -27.11 81.84
CA ASP A 347 44.30 -25.72 81.39
C ASP A 347 44.39 -25.58 79.86
N ALA A 348 45.26 -26.35 79.22
CA ALA A 348 45.34 -26.44 77.76
C ALA A 348 44.03 -26.99 77.15
N LEU A 349 43.43 -28.02 77.75
CA LEU A 349 42.16 -28.58 77.31
C LEU A 349 41.00 -27.60 77.48
N ALA A 350 40.96 -26.86 78.60
CA ALA A 350 39.98 -25.81 78.83
C ALA A 350 40.12 -24.66 77.82
N THR A 351 41.36 -24.26 77.51
CA THR A 351 41.65 -23.22 76.51
C THR A 351 41.23 -23.64 75.11
N LEU A 352 41.58 -24.87 74.68
CA LEU A 352 41.19 -25.41 73.38
C LEU A 352 39.67 -25.56 73.26
N LEU A 353 39.02 -26.03 74.31
CA LEU A 353 37.56 -26.13 74.34
C LEU A 353 36.93 -24.74 74.17
N ASN A 354 37.37 -23.74 74.95
CA ASN A 354 36.85 -22.38 74.83
C ASN A 354 37.08 -21.79 73.42
N ALA A 355 38.25 -21.98 72.83
CA ALA A 355 38.54 -21.49 71.47
C ALA A 355 37.66 -22.15 70.40
N LEU A 356 37.46 -23.47 70.46
CA LEU A 356 36.56 -24.20 69.55
C LEU A 356 35.12 -23.66 69.64
N LEU A 357 34.70 -23.30 70.84
CA LEU A 357 33.37 -22.79 71.12
C LEU A 357 33.17 -21.36 70.63
N ASP A 358 34.19 -20.50 70.79
CA ASP A 358 34.15 -19.15 70.28
C ASP A 358 34.06 -19.15 68.75
N ILE A 359 34.82 -20.04 68.08
CA ILE A 359 34.71 -20.27 66.63
C ILE A 359 33.29 -20.74 66.27
N SER A 360 32.75 -21.73 66.99
CA SER A 360 31.40 -22.23 66.73
C SER A 360 30.31 -21.17 66.91
N LYS A 361 30.43 -20.28 67.91
CA LYS A 361 29.48 -19.16 68.11
C LYS A 361 29.60 -18.10 67.02
N LEU A 362 30.80 -17.87 66.50
CA LEU A 362 31.03 -16.95 65.38
C LEU A 362 30.47 -17.52 64.08
N ASP A 363 30.75 -18.79 63.76
CA ASP A 363 30.22 -19.48 62.57
C ASP A 363 28.69 -19.58 62.59
N ALA A 364 28.11 -19.74 63.78
CA ALA A 364 26.66 -19.73 63.99
C ALA A 364 26.02 -18.34 63.91
N GLY A 365 26.81 -17.26 63.80
CA GLY A 365 26.31 -15.88 63.81
C GLY A 365 25.69 -15.45 65.15
N ALA A 366 25.91 -16.19 66.24
CA ALA A 366 25.34 -15.91 67.56
C ALA A 366 26.01 -14.70 68.25
N VAL A 367 27.16 -14.24 67.75
CA VAL A 367 27.86 -13.05 68.24
C VAL A 367 27.37 -11.83 67.46
N ILE A 368 26.42 -11.10 68.03
CA ILE A 368 25.87 -9.87 67.42
C ILE A 368 26.75 -8.68 67.84
N PRO A 369 27.46 -8.02 66.91
CA PRO A 369 28.34 -6.91 67.25
C PRO A 369 27.54 -5.65 67.63
N GLN A 370 27.74 -5.15 68.85
CA GLN A 370 27.20 -3.87 69.29
C GLN A 370 28.16 -2.73 68.93
N LYS A 371 27.86 -2.01 67.85
CA LYS A 371 28.66 -0.87 67.38
C LYS A 371 28.38 0.37 68.22
N GLN A 372 29.39 0.88 68.90
CA GLN A 372 29.33 2.09 69.73
C GLN A 372 30.62 2.89 69.57
N SER A 373 30.55 4.22 69.72
CA SER A 373 31.74 5.07 69.69
C SER A 373 32.59 4.79 70.93
N CYS A 374 33.82 4.30 70.73
CA CYS A 374 34.73 3.98 71.81
C CYS A 374 36.08 4.67 71.61
N ASN A 375 36.71 5.06 72.72
CA ASN A 375 38.05 5.62 72.71
C ASN A 375 39.07 4.48 72.63
N ILE A 376 39.60 4.23 71.44
CA ILE A 376 40.58 3.17 71.19
C ILE A 376 41.82 3.35 72.05
N ALA A 377 42.31 4.59 72.24
CA ALA A 377 43.48 4.85 73.06
C ALA A 377 43.25 4.42 74.52
N ALA A 378 42.08 4.71 75.08
CA ALA A 378 41.73 4.27 76.44
C ALA A 378 41.59 2.73 76.53
N MET A 379 40.98 2.08 75.53
CA MET A 379 40.87 0.62 75.51
C MET A 379 42.24 -0.06 75.42
N VAL A 380 43.08 0.37 74.50
CA VAL A 380 44.43 -0.20 74.33
C VAL A 380 45.29 0.10 75.55
N THR A 381 45.20 1.28 76.16
CA THR A 381 45.94 1.62 77.40
C THR A 381 45.53 0.73 78.57
N ARG A 382 44.25 0.36 78.66
CA ARG A 382 43.76 -0.57 79.69
C ARG A 382 44.28 -1.99 79.47
N VAL A 383 44.18 -2.50 78.25
CA VAL A 383 44.74 -3.82 77.91
C VAL A 383 46.25 -3.84 78.15
N ALA A 384 46.92 -2.77 77.75
CA ALA A 384 48.33 -2.52 77.99
C ALA A 384 48.71 -2.65 79.47
N SER A 385 47.99 -1.96 80.37
CA SER A 385 48.28 -2.03 81.81
C SER A 385 48.07 -3.43 82.37
N ASP A 386 47.06 -4.16 81.90
CA ASP A 386 46.76 -5.52 82.37
C ASP A 386 47.90 -6.49 82.02
N TYR A 387 48.48 -6.39 80.82
CA TYR A 387 49.60 -7.24 80.38
C TYR A 387 50.98 -6.76 80.89
N GLN A 388 51.16 -5.47 81.20
CA GLN A 388 52.38 -4.95 81.83
C GLN A 388 52.66 -5.63 83.18
N MET A 389 51.62 -5.88 83.97
CA MET A 389 51.73 -6.58 85.25
C MET A 389 52.23 -8.02 85.05
N LEU A 390 51.67 -8.74 84.07
CA LEU A 390 52.08 -10.12 83.74
C LEU A 390 53.52 -10.19 83.20
N ALA A 391 53.94 -9.21 82.40
CA ALA A 391 55.30 -9.14 81.86
C ALA A 391 56.36 -8.93 82.95
N THR A 392 56.02 -8.14 83.99
CA THR A 392 56.90 -7.89 85.13
C THR A 392 57.10 -9.16 85.96
N ILE A 393 56.04 -9.95 86.14
CA ILE A 393 56.10 -11.24 86.85
C ILE A 393 56.94 -12.28 86.08
N LYS A 394 56.88 -12.28 84.74
CA LYS A 394 57.63 -13.22 83.89
C LYS A 394 58.99 -12.69 83.39
N THR A 395 59.48 -11.55 83.88
CA THR A 395 60.77 -10.93 83.48
C THR A 395 60.91 -10.66 81.97
N PHE A 396 59.81 -10.35 81.28
CA PHE A 396 59.85 -9.90 79.88
C PHE A 396 59.79 -8.36 79.81
N ILE A 397 60.57 -7.77 78.89
CA ILE A 397 60.48 -6.33 78.60
C ILE A 397 59.28 -6.11 77.69
N TRP A 398 58.25 -5.46 78.24
CA TRP A 398 57.04 -5.12 77.49
C TRP A 398 57.03 -3.62 77.17
N TRP A 399 56.92 -3.28 75.90
CA TRP A 399 56.92 -1.90 75.39
C TRP A 399 55.66 -1.64 74.59
N CYS A 400 54.84 -0.69 75.04
CA CYS A 400 53.65 -0.23 74.33
C CYS A 400 53.77 1.26 74.06
N ALA A 401 53.97 1.61 72.79
CA ALA A 401 53.97 2.98 72.32
C ALA A 401 52.64 3.26 71.62
N LEU A 402 51.72 3.91 72.31
CA LEU A 402 50.57 4.53 71.68
C LEU A 402 51.01 5.87 71.10
N ALA A 403 50.99 6.00 69.78
CA ALA A 403 51.20 7.27 69.11
C ALA A 403 50.14 8.26 69.62
N LYS A 404 50.56 9.31 70.31
CA LYS A 404 49.65 10.38 70.73
C LYS A 404 49.20 11.15 69.48
N GLY A 405 48.00 10.86 69.02
CA GLY A 405 47.27 11.69 68.07
C GLY A 405 46.83 10.95 66.82
N MET A 406 45.54 10.62 66.78
CA MET A 406 44.60 10.97 65.72
C MET A 406 43.20 11.06 66.33
#